data_AF-D2A0N0-F1
#
_entry.id   AF-D2A0N0-F1
#
_cell.length_a   1.000
_cell.length_b   1.000
_cell.length_c   1.000
_cell.angle_alpha   90.00
_cell.angle_beta   90.00
_cell.angle_gamma   90.00
#
_symmetry.space_group_name_H-M   'P 1'
#
loop_
_entity.id
_entity.type
_entity.pdbx_description
1 polymer ?
#
loop_
_entity_poly.entity_id
_entity_poly.type
_entity_poly.pdbx_seq_one_letter_code
_entity_poly.pdbx_strand_id
1 'polypeptide(L)'
;MVSSGLDISKNKTSVRRKHRRAFKRNSNRRSRRKRSLLRYYSELRELRFKRKTDDLCADITVVDITDMEWTPVSSPATEVAEWHKQEQIAYWKSRALSFEFENKMLIRHLRNVYAKQTEDYANYMKEQGQIEDKDSETRPILPTEPVGKKRREEMDKLYGKKASKIMGMETAVQLNYDLHLEDAGKLAHWPHTPLNLRFDN
;
A
#
# COMPACT_ATOMS: atom_id res chain seq x y z
N MET A 1 52.05 -37.39 39.85
CA MET A 1 50.87 -37.49 38.97
C MET A 1 49.64 -37.20 39.82
N VAL A 2 48.77 -36.27 39.39
CA VAL A 2 47.32 -36.14 39.67
C VAL A 2 46.95 -34.65 39.62
N SER A 3 45.76 -34.40 39.07
CA SER A 3 44.95 -33.16 39.11
C SER A 3 45.12 -32.15 37.98
N SER A 4 44.37 -32.36 36.90
CA SER A 4 43.88 -31.29 36.01
C SER A 4 42.59 -31.70 35.26
N GLY A 5 41.64 -32.36 35.95
CA GLY A 5 40.40 -32.87 35.34
C GLY A 5 39.08 -32.19 35.76
N LEU A 6 39.09 -31.29 36.75
CA LEU A 6 37.85 -30.89 37.45
C LEU A 6 37.16 -29.60 36.96
N ASP A 7 37.81 -28.79 36.11
CA ASP A 7 37.32 -27.43 35.83
C ASP A 7 36.45 -27.29 34.56
N ILE A 8 36.60 -28.18 33.58
CA ILE A 8 35.84 -28.11 32.32
C ILE A 8 34.35 -28.48 32.54
N SER A 9 34.05 -29.37 33.49
CA SER A 9 32.69 -29.84 33.80
C SER A 9 31.82 -28.77 34.47
N LYS A 10 32.40 -27.99 35.41
CA LYS A 10 31.69 -26.91 36.14
C LYS A 10 31.28 -25.77 35.20
N ASN A 11 32.09 -25.47 34.18
CA ASN A 11 31.78 -24.44 33.19
C ASN A 11 30.63 -24.85 32.25
N LYS A 12 30.60 -26.10 31.78
CA LYS A 12 29.50 -26.60 30.93
C LYS A 12 28.16 -26.62 31.65
N THR A 13 28.14 -27.00 32.93
CA THR A 13 26.90 -27.00 33.75
C THR A 13 26.40 -25.59 34.07
N SER A 14 27.31 -24.63 34.28
CA SER A 14 26.98 -23.20 34.44
C SER A 14 26.33 -22.60 33.19
N VAL A 15 26.89 -22.85 32.01
CA VAL A 15 26.33 -22.37 30.72
C VAL A 15 24.94 -22.95 30.47
N ARG A 16 24.75 -24.26 30.70
CA ARG A 16 23.44 -24.94 30.55
C ARG A 16 22.40 -24.36 31.52
N ARG A 17 22.79 -24.03 32.75
CA ARG A 17 21.92 -23.35 33.74
C ARG A 17 21.54 -21.94 33.29
N LYS A 18 22.47 -21.16 32.73
CA LYS A 18 22.19 -19.81 32.18
C LYS A 18 21.19 -19.88 31.01
N HIS A 19 21.39 -20.77 30.05
CA HIS A 19 20.44 -20.97 28.93
C HIS A 19 19.04 -21.37 29.41
N ARG A 20 18.95 -22.29 30.39
CA ARG A 20 17.65 -22.71 30.96
C ARG A 20 16.95 -21.55 31.67
N ARG A 21 17.68 -20.70 32.40
CA ARG A 21 17.14 -19.48 33.02
C ARG A 21 16.66 -18.47 31.97
N ALA A 22 17.41 -18.26 30.90
CA ALA A 22 17.03 -17.36 29.80
C ALA A 22 15.78 -17.87 29.07
N PHE A 23 15.69 -19.16 28.77
CA PHE A 23 14.52 -19.78 28.16
C PHE A 23 13.27 -19.64 29.06
N LYS A 24 13.40 -19.91 30.36
CA LYS A 24 12.30 -19.73 31.33
C LYS A 24 11.86 -18.26 31.43
N ARG A 25 12.80 -17.31 31.41
CA ARG A 25 12.51 -15.86 31.39
C ARG A 25 11.77 -15.46 30.12
N ASN A 26 12.15 -16.00 28.97
CA ASN A 26 11.48 -15.71 27.69
C ASN A 26 10.07 -16.32 27.62
N SER A 27 9.91 -17.57 28.08
CA SER A 27 8.60 -18.23 28.20
C SER A 27 7.64 -17.45 29.12
N ASN A 28 8.14 -16.98 30.26
CA ASN A 28 7.36 -16.12 31.17
C ASN A 28 6.99 -14.78 30.52
N ARG A 29 7.89 -14.16 29.74
CA ARG A 29 7.60 -12.92 29.01
C ARG A 29 6.50 -13.12 27.96
N ARG A 30 6.55 -14.23 27.20
CA ARG A 30 5.52 -14.60 26.21
C ARG A 30 4.17 -14.87 26.88
N SER A 31 4.17 -15.57 28.02
CA SER A 31 2.96 -15.84 28.80
C SER A 31 2.33 -14.57 29.35
N ARG A 32 3.14 -13.62 29.86
CA ARG A 32 2.66 -12.30 30.30
C ARG A 32 2.02 -11.51 29.15
N ARG A 33 2.66 -11.49 27.97
CA ARG A 33 2.08 -10.85 26.77
C ARG A 33 0.74 -11.47 26.39
N LYS A 34 0.62 -12.80 26.40
CA LYS A 34 -0.64 -13.51 26.11
C LYS A 34 -1.74 -13.16 27.12
N ARG A 35 -1.43 -13.12 28.42
CA ARG A 35 -2.40 -12.71 29.45
C ARG A 35 -2.82 -11.24 29.32
N SER A 36 -1.88 -10.35 28.99
CA SER A 36 -2.19 -8.94 28.73
C SER A 36 -3.10 -8.77 27.52
N LEU A 37 -2.84 -9.52 26.45
CA LEU A 37 -3.65 -9.51 25.23
C LEU A 37 -5.06 -10.05 25.50
N LEU A 38 -5.18 -11.15 26.26
CA LEU A 38 -6.47 -11.69 26.66
C LEU A 38 -7.26 -10.70 27.53
N ARG A 39 -6.60 -10.00 28.47
CA ARG A 39 -7.24 -8.94 29.26
C ARG A 39 -7.74 -7.79 28.39
N TYR A 40 -6.93 -7.33 27.44
CA TYR A 40 -7.34 -6.30 26.49
C TYR A 40 -8.56 -6.72 25.66
N TYR A 41 -8.58 -7.97 25.16
CA TYR A 41 -9.74 -8.46 24.41
C TYR A 41 -10.98 -8.70 25.28
N SER A 42 -10.83 -9.12 26.54
CA SER A 42 -11.95 -9.26 27.47
C SER A 42 -12.52 -7.89 27.86
N GLU A 43 -11.66 -6.90 28.13
CA GLU A 43 -12.06 -5.52 28.40
C GLU A 43 -12.78 -4.91 27.19
N LEU A 44 -12.28 -5.13 25.97
CA LEU A 44 -12.98 -4.72 24.74
C LEU A 44 -14.33 -5.42 24.54
N ARG A 45 -14.46 -6.68 24.95
CA ARG A 45 -15.73 -7.42 24.91
C ARG A 45 -16.71 -6.82 25.91
N GLU A 46 -16.27 -6.57 27.14
CA GLU A 46 -17.11 -5.92 28.16
C GLU A 46 -17.50 -4.50 27.77
N LEU A 47 -16.59 -3.71 27.21
CA LEU A 47 -16.89 -2.35 26.73
C LEU A 47 -17.90 -2.35 25.57
N ARG A 48 -17.92 -3.38 24.72
CA ARG A 48 -18.91 -3.53 23.65
C ARG A 48 -20.32 -3.82 24.18
N PHE A 49 -20.42 -4.58 25.27
CA PHE A 49 -21.72 -4.88 25.90
C PHE A 49 -22.19 -3.75 26.83
N LYS A 50 -21.30 -3.02 27.52
CA LYS A 50 -21.72 -2.11 28.60
C LYS A 50 -22.08 -0.67 28.19
N ARG A 51 -21.81 -0.23 26.95
CA ARG A 51 -21.95 1.19 26.56
C ARG A 51 -22.99 1.50 25.49
N LYS A 52 -23.59 0.47 24.88
CA LYS A 52 -24.58 0.70 23.82
C LYS A 52 -25.78 -0.22 23.93
N THR A 53 -25.64 -1.47 24.37
CA THR A 53 -26.79 -2.39 24.36
C THR A 53 -27.77 -2.12 25.49
N ASP A 54 -27.32 -1.67 26.66
CA ASP A 54 -28.23 -1.41 27.79
C ASP A 54 -29.07 -0.14 27.56
N ASP A 55 -28.45 0.95 27.06
CA ASP A 55 -29.19 2.16 26.67
C ASP A 55 -30.13 1.89 25.48
N LEU A 56 -29.69 1.11 24.48
CA LEU A 56 -30.53 0.71 23.35
C LEU A 56 -31.67 -0.23 23.75
N CYS A 57 -31.49 -1.05 24.80
CA CYS A 57 -32.53 -1.95 25.32
C CYS A 57 -33.51 -1.24 26.27
N ALA A 58 -33.08 -0.17 26.96
CA ALA A 58 -33.95 0.62 27.81
C ALA A 58 -35.01 1.39 27.01
N ASP A 59 -34.69 1.77 25.76
CA ASP A 59 -35.63 2.42 24.84
C ASP A 59 -36.56 1.44 24.10
N ILE A 60 -36.41 0.12 24.30
CA ILE A 60 -37.33 -0.87 23.74
C ILE A 60 -38.61 -0.84 24.56
N THR A 61 -39.56 -0.02 24.11
CA THR A 61 -40.94 -0.08 24.57
C THR A 61 -41.53 -1.43 24.12
N VAL A 62 -41.96 -2.25 25.08
CA VAL A 62 -42.77 -3.43 24.80
C VAL A 62 -44.15 -2.91 24.37
N VAL A 63 -44.35 -2.79 23.06
CA VAL A 63 -45.63 -2.36 22.50
C VAL A 63 -46.61 -3.53 22.64
N ASP A 64 -47.70 -3.30 23.37
CA ASP A 64 -48.79 -4.27 23.51
C ASP A 64 -49.54 -4.37 22.16
N ILE A 65 -49.86 -5.60 21.75
CA ILE A 65 -50.34 -5.95 20.39
C ILE A 65 -51.64 -5.19 20.00
N THR A 66 -52.36 -4.63 20.97
CA THR A 66 -53.65 -3.96 20.78
C THR A 66 -53.56 -2.53 20.24
N ASP A 67 -52.41 -1.87 20.32
CA ASP A 67 -52.26 -0.44 19.95
C ASP A 67 -51.59 -0.22 18.59
N MET A 68 -51.48 -1.27 17.76
CA MET A 68 -50.96 -1.13 16.40
C MET A 68 -52.05 -0.58 15.47
N GLU A 69 -52.42 0.69 15.66
CA GLU A 69 -53.08 1.46 14.60
C GLU A 69 -52.23 1.33 13.33
N TRP A 70 -52.90 1.04 12.22
CA TRP A 70 -52.28 0.85 10.90
C TRP A 70 -51.72 2.19 10.42
N THR A 71 -50.58 2.59 10.98
CA THR A 71 -49.78 3.67 10.44
C THR A 71 -49.42 3.26 9.01
N PRO A 72 -49.58 4.14 8.01
CA PRO A 72 -49.13 3.84 6.67
C PRO A 72 -47.64 3.60 6.79
N VAL A 73 -47.26 2.34 6.65
CA VAL A 73 -45.90 1.87 6.73
C VAL A 73 -45.09 2.72 5.75
N SER A 74 -44.34 3.69 6.27
CA SER A 74 -43.26 4.31 5.52
C SER A 74 -42.27 3.18 5.25
N SER A 75 -42.34 2.68 4.02
CA SER A 75 -42.00 1.34 3.56
C SER A 75 -40.66 0.76 4.09
N PRO A 76 -40.62 -0.42 4.77
CA PRO A 76 -39.38 -1.14 5.06
C PRO A 76 -38.61 -1.53 3.79
N ALA A 77 -39.24 -1.47 2.62
CA ALA A 77 -38.56 -1.66 1.34
C ALA A 77 -37.52 -0.57 1.04
N THR A 78 -37.67 0.65 1.58
CA THR A 78 -36.68 1.72 1.35
C THR A 78 -35.42 1.49 2.16
N GLU A 79 -35.56 1.09 3.43
CA GLU A 79 -34.41 0.78 4.29
C GLU A 79 -33.63 -0.43 3.75
N VAL A 80 -34.31 -1.52 3.38
CA VAL A 80 -33.66 -2.71 2.78
C VAL A 80 -32.94 -2.35 1.48
N ALA A 81 -33.52 -1.50 0.63
CA ALA A 81 -32.87 -1.02 -0.59
C ALA A 81 -31.62 -0.17 -0.31
N GLU A 82 -31.64 0.65 0.75
CA GLU A 82 -30.48 1.42 1.19
C GLU A 82 -29.36 0.51 1.71
N TRP A 83 -29.68 -0.51 2.50
CA TRP A 83 -28.72 -1.51 2.96
C TRP A 83 -28.03 -2.23 1.78
N HIS A 84 -28.80 -2.67 0.79
CA HIS A 84 -28.23 -3.30 -0.41
C HIS A 84 -27.32 -2.34 -1.19
N LYS A 85 -27.71 -1.07 -1.32
CA LYS A 85 -26.87 -0.06 -1.98
C LYS A 85 -25.57 0.15 -1.22
N GLN A 86 -25.62 0.25 0.11
CA GLN A 86 -24.43 0.39 0.95
C GLN A 86 -23.52 -0.83 0.86
N GLU A 87 -24.08 -2.03 0.87
CA GLU A 87 -23.34 -3.29 0.72
C GLU A 87 -22.61 -3.34 -0.63
N GLN A 88 -23.30 -3.04 -1.73
CA GLN A 88 -22.67 -2.98 -3.05
C GLN A 88 -21.53 -1.96 -3.09
N ILE A 89 -21.73 -0.77 -2.53
CA ILE A 89 -20.68 0.25 -2.44
C ILE A 89 -19.49 -0.26 -1.60
N ALA A 90 -19.74 -0.91 -0.47
CA ALA A 90 -18.70 -1.47 0.38
C ALA A 90 -17.90 -2.58 -0.33
N TYR A 91 -18.59 -3.47 -1.05
CA TYR A 91 -17.98 -4.50 -1.88
C TYR A 91 -17.04 -3.90 -2.94
N TRP A 92 -17.54 -2.95 -3.72
CA TRP A 92 -16.75 -2.32 -4.79
C TRP A 92 -15.56 -1.53 -4.23
N LYS A 93 -15.73 -0.82 -3.10
CA LYS A 93 -14.63 -0.14 -2.42
C LYS A 93 -13.56 -1.11 -1.93
N SER A 94 -13.96 -2.22 -1.31
CA SER A 94 -13.03 -3.26 -0.87
C SER A 94 -12.27 -3.87 -2.05
N ARG A 95 -12.99 -4.14 -3.15
CA ARG A 95 -12.40 -4.71 -4.36
C ARG A 95 -11.40 -3.75 -5.02
N ALA A 96 -11.73 -2.47 -5.13
CA ALA A 96 -10.84 -1.44 -5.66
C ALA A 96 -9.56 -1.32 -4.81
N LEU A 97 -9.69 -1.27 -3.48
CA LEU A 97 -8.55 -1.21 -2.58
C LEU A 97 -7.63 -2.45 -2.70
N SER A 98 -8.22 -3.63 -2.85
CA SER A 98 -7.46 -4.87 -3.08
C SER A 98 -6.64 -4.79 -4.37
N PHE A 99 -7.25 -4.31 -5.46
CA PHE A 99 -6.54 -4.14 -6.74
C PHE A 99 -5.46 -3.07 -6.67
N GLU A 100 -5.68 -1.97 -5.97
CA GLU A 100 -4.63 -0.96 -5.76
C GLU A 100 -3.42 -1.53 -5.00
N PHE A 101 -3.65 -2.37 -3.99
CA PHE A 101 -2.59 -3.02 -3.25
C PHE A 101 -1.79 -3.98 -4.12
N GLU A 102 -2.48 -4.81 -4.91
CA GLU A 102 -1.85 -5.72 -5.88
C GLU A 102 -1.02 -4.95 -6.91
N ASN A 103 -1.58 -3.90 -7.51
CA ASN A 103 -0.86 -3.04 -8.45
C ASN A 103 0.41 -2.45 -7.85
N LYS A 104 0.35 -1.94 -6.61
CA LYS A 104 1.54 -1.43 -5.90
C LYS A 104 2.59 -2.52 -5.69
N MET A 105 2.15 -3.75 -5.38
CA MET A 105 3.06 -4.88 -5.23
C MET A 105 3.71 -5.30 -6.55
N LEU A 106 2.94 -5.34 -7.64
CA LEU A 106 3.45 -5.63 -8.98
C LEU A 106 4.47 -4.59 -9.44
N ILE A 107 4.17 -3.29 -9.25
CA ILE A 107 5.11 -2.21 -9.57
C ILE A 107 6.42 -2.36 -8.78
N ARG A 108 6.34 -2.66 -7.49
CA ARG A 108 7.53 -2.93 -6.67
C ARG A 108 8.32 -4.14 -7.20
N HIS A 109 7.62 -5.22 -7.55
CA HIS A 109 8.27 -6.41 -8.08
C HIS A 109 8.97 -6.15 -9.40
N LEU A 110 8.30 -5.48 -10.34
CA LEU A 110 8.90 -5.07 -11.62
C LEU A 110 10.13 -4.20 -11.40
N ARG A 111 10.06 -3.18 -10.53
CA ARG A 111 11.23 -2.36 -10.18
C ARG A 111 12.40 -3.19 -9.67
N ASN A 112 12.14 -4.18 -8.81
CA ASN A 112 13.18 -5.05 -8.29
C ASN A 112 13.76 -5.97 -9.38
N VAL A 113 12.93 -6.50 -10.27
CA VAL A 113 13.38 -7.32 -11.41
C VAL A 113 14.26 -6.51 -12.35
N TYR A 114 13.85 -5.29 -12.70
CA TYR A 114 14.65 -4.39 -13.53
C TYR A 114 15.96 -3.99 -12.83
N ALA A 115 15.92 -3.64 -11.55
CA ALA A 115 17.13 -3.32 -10.79
C ALA A 115 18.13 -4.50 -10.79
N LYS A 116 17.62 -5.72 -10.57
CA LYS A 116 18.45 -6.93 -10.61
C LYS A 116 19.03 -7.16 -12.01
N GLN A 117 18.21 -7.04 -13.06
CA GLN A 117 18.69 -7.17 -14.44
C GLN A 117 19.78 -6.14 -14.78
N THR A 118 19.64 -4.90 -14.30
CA THR A 118 20.67 -3.86 -14.51
C THR A 118 21.96 -4.16 -13.74
N GLU A 119 21.87 -4.67 -12.51
CA GLU A 119 23.03 -5.09 -11.72
C GLU A 119 23.73 -6.29 -12.36
N ASP A 120 22.97 -7.30 -12.78
CA ASP A 120 23.48 -8.49 -13.46
C ASP A 120 24.21 -8.10 -14.77
N TYR A 121 23.66 -7.15 -15.53
CA TYR A 121 24.30 -6.61 -16.74
C TYR A 121 25.56 -5.80 -16.43
N ALA A 122 25.53 -4.94 -15.41
CA ALA A 122 26.69 -4.17 -14.99
C ALA A 122 27.83 -5.07 -14.49
N ASN A 123 27.50 -6.14 -13.77
CA ASN A 123 28.45 -7.16 -13.32
C ASN A 123 29.02 -7.94 -14.49
N TYR A 124 28.20 -8.36 -15.46
CA TYR A 124 28.67 -8.99 -16.70
C TYR A 124 29.67 -8.10 -17.46
N MET A 125 29.40 -6.79 -17.55
CA MET A 125 30.30 -5.83 -18.20
C MET A 125 31.60 -5.59 -17.41
N LYS A 126 31.58 -5.67 -16.08
CA LYS A 126 32.77 -5.65 -15.23
C LYS A 126 33.62 -6.91 -15.38
N GLU A 127 33.00 -8.09 -15.43
CA GLU A 127 33.68 -9.38 -15.63
C GLU A 127 34.35 -9.48 -17.02
N GLN A 128 33.78 -8.83 -18.04
CA GLN A 128 34.38 -8.71 -19.38
C GLN A 128 35.51 -7.67 -19.47
N GLY A 129 35.93 -7.04 -18.35
CA GLY A 129 37.12 -6.20 -18.27
C GLY A 129 37.02 -4.84 -18.97
N GLN A 130 35.81 -4.30 -19.19
CA GLN A 130 35.61 -3.02 -19.90
C GLN A 130 35.33 -1.81 -19.01
N ILE A 131 35.29 -1.96 -17.67
CA ILE A 131 35.04 -0.83 -16.76
C ILE A 131 36.23 -0.70 -15.80
N GLU A 132 37.19 0.15 -16.19
CA GLU A 132 38.11 0.75 -15.23
C GLU A 132 37.34 1.69 -14.30
N ASP A 133 37.47 1.48 -12.99
CA ASP A 133 36.92 2.35 -11.96
C ASP A 133 37.55 3.75 -12.06
N LYS A 134 36.90 4.66 -12.79
CA LYS A 134 37.11 6.10 -12.58
C LYS A 134 36.23 6.58 -11.45
N ASP A 135 36.78 6.46 -10.24
CA ASP A 135 36.43 7.34 -9.13
C ASP A 135 36.49 8.79 -9.61
N SER A 136 35.33 9.44 -9.72
CA SER A 136 35.28 10.90 -9.68
C SER A 136 33.96 11.33 -9.08
N GLU A 137 34.07 11.89 -7.88
CA GLU A 137 33.14 12.84 -7.30
C GLU A 137 32.77 13.91 -8.34
N THR A 138 31.70 13.68 -9.11
CA THR A 138 31.12 14.73 -9.93
C THR A 138 29.96 15.31 -9.14
N ARG A 139 30.28 16.32 -8.31
CA ARG A 139 29.29 17.33 -7.91
C ARG A 139 28.51 17.74 -9.17
N PRO A 140 27.17 17.92 -9.13
CA PRO A 140 26.43 18.32 -10.30
C PRO A 140 26.94 19.70 -10.72
N ILE A 141 27.80 19.73 -11.73
CA ILE A 141 28.20 20.95 -12.40
C ILE A 141 26.91 21.47 -13.04
N LEU A 142 26.39 22.56 -12.49
CA LEU A 142 25.33 23.34 -13.12
C LEU A 142 25.76 23.57 -14.58
N PRO A 143 24.90 23.28 -15.58
CA PRO A 143 25.26 23.50 -16.98
C PRO A 143 25.62 24.99 -17.19
N THR A 144 26.92 25.28 -17.29
CA THR A 144 27.43 26.63 -17.63
C THR A 144 27.05 27.03 -19.05
N GLU A 145 26.73 26.05 -19.89
CA GLU A 145 26.18 26.28 -21.23
C GLU A 145 24.65 26.45 -21.15
N PRO A 146 24.07 27.43 -21.87
CA PRO A 146 22.63 27.57 -21.93
C PRO A 146 22.02 26.29 -22.52
N VAL A 147 21.21 25.63 -21.69
CA VAL A 147 20.52 24.38 -21.99
C VAL A 147 19.83 24.50 -23.35
N GLY A 148 20.28 23.71 -24.32
CA GLY A 148 19.67 23.62 -25.65
C GLY A 148 20.51 24.11 -26.84
N LYS A 149 21.69 24.73 -26.64
CA LYS A 149 22.57 25.08 -27.79
C LYS A 149 23.05 23.84 -28.56
N LYS A 150 23.62 22.86 -27.85
CA LYS A 150 24.07 21.58 -28.44
C LYS A 150 22.95 20.86 -29.19
N ARG A 151 21.74 20.79 -28.60
CA ARG A 151 20.57 20.19 -29.25
C ARG A 151 20.18 20.93 -30.54
N ARG A 152 20.22 22.27 -30.56
CA ARG A 152 19.91 23.04 -31.77
C ARG A 152 20.92 22.81 -32.88
N GLU A 153 22.21 22.76 -32.55
CA GLU A 153 23.29 22.48 -33.51
C GLU A 153 23.18 21.05 -34.08
N GLU A 154 22.86 20.07 -33.24
CA GLU A 154 22.61 18.69 -33.68
C GLU A 154 21.37 18.61 -34.59
N MET A 155 20.28 19.29 -34.24
CA MET A 155 19.06 19.33 -35.04
C MET A 155 19.28 20.02 -36.38
N ASP A 156 20.07 21.11 -36.41
CA ASP A 156 20.44 21.81 -37.64
C ASP A 156 21.35 20.95 -38.51
N LYS A 157 22.26 20.17 -37.91
CA LYS A 157 23.10 19.19 -38.64
C LYS A 157 22.30 18.04 -39.25
N LEU A 158 21.29 17.52 -38.54
CA LEU A 158 20.50 16.36 -38.96
C LEU A 158 19.38 16.73 -39.96
N TYR A 159 18.67 17.81 -39.69
CA TYR A 159 17.44 18.18 -40.40
C TYR A 159 17.54 19.50 -41.18
N GLY A 160 18.64 20.25 -41.01
CA GLY A 160 18.91 21.52 -41.71
C GLY A 160 17.75 22.49 -41.60
N LYS A 161 17.31 23.03 -42.75
CA LYS A 161 16.17 23.98 -42.83
C LYS A 161 14.86 23.46 -42.21
N LYS A 162 14.69 22.14 -42.04
CA LYS A 162 13.49 21.55 -41.42
C LYS A 162 13.62 21.37 -39.91
N ALA A 163 14.78 21.63 -39.32
CA ALA A 163 15.05 21.44 -37.88
C ALA A 163 14.00 22.12 -37.00
N SER A 164 13.69 23.39 -37.26
CA SER A 164 12.67 24.12 -36.49
C SER A 164 11.27 23.51 -36.61
N LYS A 165 10.92 22.98 -37.79
CA LYS A 165 9.62 22.32 -38.00
C LYS A 165 9.52 21.01 -37.23
N ILE A 166 10.57 20.19 -37.28
CA ILE A 166 10.64 18.91 -36.55
C ILE A 166 10.63 19.16 -35.04
N MET A 167 11.44 20.10 -34.54
CA MET A 167 11.42 20.47 -33.12
C MET A 167 10.04 20.96 -32.67
N GLY A 168 9.34 21.73 -33.49
CA GLY A 168 7.96 22.16 -33.21
C GLY A 168 6.99 20.98 -33.12
N MET A 169 7.11 20.01 -34.03
CA MET A 169 6.28 18.80 -34.01
C MET A 169 6.58 17.93 -32.79
N GLU A 170 7.85 17.68 -32.47
CA GLU A 170 8.26 16.95 -31.26
C GLU A 170 7.70 17.61 -29.99
N THR A 171 7.79 18.94 -29.92
CA THR A 171 7.28 19.70 -28.76
C THR A 171 5.76 19.58 -28.67
N ALA A 172 5.03 19.66 -29.78
CA ALA A 172 3.58 19.49 -29.80
C ALA A 172 3.16 18.08 -29.34
N VAL A 173 3.88 17.04 -29.78
CA VAL A 173 3.64 15.65 -29.37
C VAL A 173 3.93 15.48 -27.87
N GLN A 174 5.04 16.04 -27.37
CA GLN A 174 5.39 15.98 -25.96
C GLN A 174 4.33 16.69 -25.09
N LEU A 175 3.90 17.89 -25.48
CA LEU A 175 2.85 18.63 -24.76
C LEU A 175 1.53 17.87 -24.73
N ASN A 176 1.15 17.22 -25.84
CA ASN A 176 -0.06 16.42 -25.89
C ASN A 176 0.04 15.19 -24.97
N TYR A 177 1.21 14.55 -24.95
CA TYR A 177 1.48 13.44 -24.03
C TYR A 177 1.45 13.88 -22.57
N ASP A 178 2.09 15.00 -22.22
CA ASP A 178 2.13 15.55 -20.87
C ASP A 178 0.72 15.94 -20.40
N LEU A 179 -0.09 16.55 -21.28
CA LEU A 179 -1.49 16.87 -21.02
C LEU A 179 -2.29 15.60 -20.68
N HIS A 180 -2.17 14.56 -21.49
CA HIS A 180 -2.88 13.29 -21.27
C HIS A 180 -2.35 12.49 -20.09
N LEU A 181 -1.08 12.65 -19.70
CA LEU A 181 -0.52 12.09 -18.47
C LEU A 181 -1.12 12.75 -17.23
N GLU A 182 -1.23 14.08 -17.23
CA GLU A 182 -1.86 14.83 -16.16
C GLU A 182 -3.38 14.56 -16.07
N ASP A 183 -4.04 14.42 -17.22
CA ASP A 183 -5.47 14.08 -17.31
C ASP A 183 -5.77 12.61 -17.00
N ALA A 184 -4.85 11.66 -17.26
CA ALA A 184 -5.00 10.27 -16.83
C ALA A 184 -5.07 10.14 -15.30
N GLY A 185 -4.47 11.08 -14.56
CA GLY A 185 -4.64 11.21 -13.11
C GLY A 185 -5.92 11.94 -12.67
N LYS A 186 -6.55 12.70 -13.59
CA LYS A 186 -7.78 13.48 -13.40
C LYS A 186 -8.91 12.97 -14.27
N LEU A 187 -9.03 11.66 -14.46
CA LEU A 187 -10.22 11.06 -15.07
C LEU A 187 -11.45 11.73 -14.45
N ALA A 188 -12.22 12.44 -15.28
CA ALA A 188 -13.49 12.98 -14.88
C ALA A 188 -14.26 11.81 -14.29
N HIS A 189 -14.59 11.91 -13.00
CA HIS A 189 -15.49 10.99 -12.33
C HIS A 189 -16.58 10.63 -13.33
N TRP A 190 -16.64 9.35 -13.70
CA TRP A 190 -17.66 8.83 -14.60
C TRP A 190 -19.00 9.42 -14.15
N PRO A 191 -19.84 9.99 -15.05
CA PRO A 191 -21.06 10.63 -14.59
C PRO A 191 -21.86 9.59 -13.83
N HIS A 192 -21.93 9.77 -12.51
CA HIS A 192 -22.81 8.99 -11.64
C HIS A 192 -24.22 9.54 -11.81
N THR A 193 -24.67 9.65 -13.07
CA THR A 193 -26.03 10.02 -13.41
C THR A 193 -26.85 8.74 -13.28
N PRO A 194 -27.73 8.61 -12.29
CA PRO A 194 -28.63 7.47 -12.24
C PRO A 194 -29.45 7.47 -13.54
N LEU A 195 -29.29 6.42 -14.34
CA LEU A 195 -30.13 6.19 -15.51
C LEU A 195 -31.54 5.90 -14.98
N ASN A 196 -32.41 6.89 -15.00
CA ASN A 196 -33.84 6.71 -14.79
C ASN A 196 -34.40 5.97 -16.01
N LEU A 197 -34.20 4.65 -16.06
CA LEU A 197 -34.89 3.78 -17.00
C LEU A 197 -36.34 3.66 -16.53
N ARG A 198 -37.20 4.53 -17.06
CA ARG A 198 -38.65 4.31 -16.98
C ARG A 198 -38.98 3.21 -18.00
N PHE A 199 -39.38 2.06 -17.49
CA PHE A 199 -40.03 1.06 -18.31
C PHE A 199 -41.51 1.43 -18.30
N ASP A 200 -42.01 1.89 -19.44
CA ASP A 200 -43.46 2.01 -19.64
C ASP A 200 -44.05 0.59 -19.68
N ASN A 201 -45.14 0.41 -18.94
CA ASN A 201 -45.78 -0.87 -18.56
C ASN A 201 -46.10 -1.81 -19.73
#